data_AF-A0A7V4E330-F1
#
_entry.id   AF-A0A7V4E330-F1
#
_cell.length_a   1.000
_cell.length_b   1.000
_cell.length_c   1.000
_cell.angle_alpha   90.00
_cell.angle_beta   90.00
_cell.angle_gamma   90.00
#
_symmetry.space_group_name_H-M   'P 1'
#
loop_
_entity.id
_entity.type
_entity.pdbx_description
1 polymer ?
#
loop_
_entity_poly.entity_id
_entity_poly.type
_entity_poly.pdbx_seq_one_letter_code
_entity_poly.pdbx_strand_id
1 'polypeptide(L)'
;MNLKNYFDLKRTRLDDIRDYGGEVIILFLKEGVSLTEAVEVLSWEIAKFLQNETGKGYSPSKEPGMGIEWIVREPGHETYGLKVVGEGNRVIVKRVAILEDETFMTRYVRYLHRLAEKEEN
;
A
#
# COMPACT_ATOMS: atom_id res chain seq x y z
N MET A 1 -11.35 3.93 -6.78
CA MET A 1 -11.00 2.94 -7.83
C MET A 1 -11.09 1.54 -7.25
N ASN A 2 -11.39 0.51 -8.05
CA ASN A 2 -11.50 -0.87 -7.54
C ASN A 2 -10.12 -1.56 -7.60
N LEU A 3 -9.49 -1.81 -6.44
CA LEU A 3 -8.18 -2.48 -6.37
C LEU A 3 -8.16 -3.87 -7.02
N LYS A 4 -9.30 -4.55 -7.10
CA LYS A 4 -9.41 -5.88 -7.71
C LYS A 4 -9.11 -5.89 -9.20
N ASN A 5 -9.20 -4.75 -9.88
CA ASN A 5 -8.85 -4.66 -11.29
C ASN A 5 -7.33 -4.70 -11.50
N TYR A 6 -6.55 -4.43 -10.45
CA TYR A 6 -5.09 -4.29 -10.52
C TYR A 6 -4.36 -5.46 -9.85
N PHE A 7 -4.91 -5.97 -8.75
CA PHE A 7 -4.21 -6.90 -7.86
C PHE A 7 -4.96 -8.21 -7.63
N ASP A 8 -4.21 -9.29 -7.44
CA ASP A 8 -4.69 -10.52 -6.80
C ASP A 8 -4.70 -10.32 -5.28
N LEU A 9 -5.80 -9.76 -4.77
CA LEU A 9 -5.92 -9.41 -3.36
C LEU A 9 -5.89 -10.63 -2.42
N LYS A 10 -6.29 -11.83 -2.89
CA LYS A 10 -6.26 -13.05 -2.07
C LYS A 10 -4.83 -13.50 -1.77
N ARG A 11 -3.89 -13.17 -2.65
CA ARG A 11 -2.46 -13.50 -2.49
C ARG A 11 -1.66 -12.42 -1.75
N THR A 12 -2.29 -11.30 -1.40
CA THR A 12 -1.64 -10.26 -0.60
C THR A 12 -1.20 -10.82 0.74
N ARG A 13 0.03 -10.50 1.15
CA ARG A 13 0.62 -11.00 2.39
C ARG A 13 1.53 -9.98 3.07
N LEU A 14 1.80 -10.23 4.34
CA LEU A 14 2.75 -9.50 5.16
C LEU A 14 3.98 -10.40 5.36
N ASP A 15 5.14 -9.94 4.90
CA ASP A 15 6.42 -10.63 5.06
C ASP A 15 7.39 -9.74 5.84
N ASP A 16 8.30 -10.32 6.62
CA ASP A 16 9.46 -9.60 7.18
C ASP A 16 10.66 -9.76 6.24
N ILE A 17 11.08 -8.66 5.63
CA ILE A 17 12.17 -8.64 4.66
C ILE A 17 13.23 -7.63 5.10
N ARG A 18 14.40 -8.15 5.50
CA ARG A 18 15.54 -7.35 5.99
C ARG A 18 16.00 -6.28 5.00
N ASP A 19 15.98 -6.57 3.71
CA ASP A 19 16.39 -5.63 2.65
C ASP A 19 15.47 -4.39 2.56
N TYR A 20 14.24 -4.50 3.06
CA TYR A 20 13.29 -3.37 3.16
C TYR A 20 13.21 -2.77 4.55
N GLY A 21 14.03 -3.23 5.49
CA GLY A 21 14.06 -2.72 6.87
C GLY A 21 12.97 -3.28 7.78
N GLY A 22 12.35 -4.41 7.43
CA GLY A 22 11.40 -5.12 8.30
C GLY A 22 10.13 -5.55 7.57
N GLU A 23 8.98 -5.40 8.24
CA GLU A 23 7.67 -5.77 7.72
C GLU A 23 7.30 -5.01 6.43
N VAL A 24 6.84 -5.76 5.43
CA VAL A 24 6.31 -5.23 4.17
C VAL A 24 5.05 -5.96 3.74
N ILE A 25 4.14 -5.20 3.12
CA ILE A 25 2.97 -5.77 2.45
C ILE A 25 3.32 -5.99 1.00
N ILE A 26 3.07 -7.19 0.49
CA ILE A 26 3.33 -7.55 -0.90
C ILE A 26 1.99 -7.81 -1.58
N LEU A 27 1.73 -7.06 -2.64
CA LEU A 27 0.57 -7.24 -3.52
C LEU A 27 1.05 -7.67 -4.89
N PHE A 28 0.39 -8.67 -5.48
CA PHE A 28 0.73 -9.19 -6.80
C PHE A 28 -0.19 -8.58 -7.86
N LEU A 29 0.40 -8.10 -8.96
CA LEU A 29 -0.36 -7.60 -10.10
C LEU A 29 -1.08 -8.75 -10.81
N LYS A 30 -2.25 -8.42 -11.37
CA LYS A 30 -2.87 -9.24 -12.41
C LYS A 30 -2.11 -9.08 -13.73
N GLU A 31 -2.24 -10.09 -14.59
CA GLU A 31 -1.64 -10.06 -15.92
C GLU A 31 -2.15 -8.87 -16.73
N GLY A 32 -1.24 -8.21 -17.47
CA GLY A 32 -1.57 -7.06 -18.32
C GLY A 32 -1.79 -5.72 -17.61
N VAL A 33 -1.68 -5.67 -16.28
CA VAL A 33 -1.85 -4.44 -15.51
C VAL A 33 -0.59 -3.57 -15.55
N SER A 34 -0.77 -2.27 -15.75
CA SER A 34 0.30 -1.27 -15.65
C SER A 34 0.79 -1.14 -14.21
N LEU A 35 2.09 -1.38 -13.98
CA LEU A 35 2.71 -1.23 -12.66
C LEU A 35 2.61 0.21 -12.14
N THR A 36 2.78 1.21 -13.01
CA THR A 36 2.68 2.62 -12.63
C THR A 36 1.29 2.98 -12.14
N GLU A 37 0.25 2.58 -12.89
CA GLU A 37 -1.14 2.85 -12.50
C GLU A 37 -1.50 2.09 -11.22
N ALA A 38 -1.04 0.83 -11.09
CA ALA A 38 -1.31 0.04 -9.91
C ALA A 38 -0.70 0.64 -8.64
N VAL A 39 0.53 1.16 -8.72
CA VAL A 39 1.18 1.86 -7.59
C VAL A 39 0.38 3.10 -7.20
N GLU A 40 0.01 3.94 -8.17
CA GLU A 40 -0.78 5.16 -7.91
C GLU A 40 -2.13 4.84 -7.26
N VAL A 41 -2.87 3.89 -7.83
CA VAL A 41 -4.18 3.47 -7.31
C VAL A 41 -4.06 2.92 -5.89
N LEU A 42 -3.02 2.13 -5.63
CA LEU A 42 -2.78 1.59 -4.30
C LEU A 42 -2.43 2.70 -3.28
N SER A 43 -1.61 3.68 -3.67
CA SER A 43 -1.27 4.81 -2.80
C SER A 43 -2.49 5.62 -2.40
N TRP A 44 -3.42 5.87 -3.33
CA TRP A 44 -4.69 6.54 -3.02
C TRP A 44 -5.60 5.69 -2.12
N GLU A 45 -5.67 4.38 -2.32
CA GLU A 45 -6.48 3.53 -1.46
C GLU A 45 -5.90 3.39 -0.04
N ILE A 46 -4.56 3.37 0.10
CA ILE A 46 -3.89 3.43 1.40
C ILE A 46 -4.23 4.74 2.12
N ALA A 47 -4.15 5.87 1.42
CA ALA A 47 -4.48 7.18 1.98
C ALA A 47 -5.92 7.22 2.50
N LYS A 48 -6.87 6.71 1.70
CA LYS A 48 -8.28 6.59 2.09
C LYS A 48 -8.48 5.69 3.30
N PHE A 49 -7.81 4.53 3.32
CA PHE A 49 -7.88 3.61 4.46
C PHE A 49 -7.36 4.27 5.75
N LEU A 50 -6.19 4.91 5.69
CA LEU A 50 -5.60 5.64 6.82
C LEU A 50 -6.50 6.77 7.30
N GLN A 51 -7.10 7.53 6.38
CA GLN A 51 -8.06 8.56 6.73
C GLN A 51 -9.29 8.00 7.46
N ASN A 52 -9.80 6.85 7.04
CA ASN A 52 -10.93 6.21 7.73
C ASN A 52 -10.57 5.69 9.12
N GLU A 53 -9.34 5.19 9.30
CA GLU A 53 -8.88 4.66 10.59
C GLU A 53 -8.54 5.75 11.60
N THR A 54 -8.05 6.90 11.14
CA THR A 54 -7.45 7.93 12.02
C THR A 54 -8.19 9.27 11.99
N GLY A 55 -9.05 9.51 11.00
CA GLY A 55 -9.67 10.81 10.74
C GLY A 55 -8.73 11.88 10.14
N LYS A 56 -7.45 11.57 9.89
CA LYS A 56 -6.47 12.53 9.35
C LYS A 56 -6.45 12.52 7.82
N GLY A 57 -6.21 13.67 7.18
CA GLY A 57 -6.22 13.81 5.72
C GLY A 57 -4.93 13.37 5.01
N TYR A 58 -4.63 12.07 5.02
CA TYR A 58 -3.45 11.52 4.33
C TYR A 58 -3.47 11.82 2.82
N SER A 59 -2.30 12.17 2.27
CA SER A 59 -2.16 12.48 0.84
C SER A 59 -1.02 11.68 0.22
N PRO A 60 -1.25 10.99 -0.90
CA PRO A 60 -0.20 10.35 -1.66
C PRO A 60 0.52 11.36 -2.57
N SER A 61 1.84 11.24 -2.67
CA SER A 61 2.64 11.99 -3.64
C SER A 61 3.67 11.09 -4.30
N LYS A 62 3.98 11.36 -5.57
CA LYS A 62 5.05 10.67 -6.29
C LYS A 62 6.41 11.08 -5.72
N GLU A 63 7.26 10.11 -5.45
CA GLU A 63 8.62 10.39 -4.97
C GLU A 63 9.55 10.73 -6.14
N PRO A 64 10.40 11.77 -6.02
CA PRO A 64 11.40 12.07 -7.03
C PRO A 64 12.50 11.00 -7.00
N GLY A 65 12.61 10.21 -8.06
CA GLY A 65 13.62 9.15 -8.18
C GLY A 65 13.55 8.38 -9.50
N MET A 66 14.46 7.42 -9.68
CA MET A 66 14.53 6.56 -10.89
C MET A 66 13.52 5.40 -10.89
N GLY A 67 12.63 5.31 -9.91
CA GLY A 67 11.70 4.19 -9.72
C GLY A 67 10.22 4.56 -9.79
N ILE A 68 9.36 3.53 -9.82
CA ILE A 68 7.90 3.68 -9.66
C ILE A 68 7.60 3.70 -8.17
N GLU A 69 7.70 4.88 -7.57
CA GLU A 69 7.60 5.07 -6.13
C GLU A 69 6.64 6.20 -5.77
N TRP A 70 5.81 5.93 -4.78
CA TRP A 70 4.90 6.89 -4.17
C TRP A 70 5.05 6.83 -2.65
N ILE A 71 4.75 7.94 -2.00
CA ILE A 71 4.72 8.05 -0.55
C ILE A 71 3.35 8.52 -0.09
N VAL A 72 2.81 7.91 0.96
CA VAL A 72 1.57 8.33 1.62
C VAL A 72 1.96 8.90 2.97
N ARG A 73 1.83 10.22 3.13
CA ARG A 73 2.31 10.94 4.33
C ARG A 73 1.18 11.27 5.29
N GLU A 74 1.53 11.20 6.57
CA GLU A 74 0.67 11.74 7.62
C GLU A 74 0.66 13.27 7.57
N PRO A 75 -0.51 13.94 7.70
CA PRO A 75 -0.59 15.39 7.70
C PRO A 75 0.25 16.01 8.83
N GLY A 76 1.08 16.99 8.48
CA GLY A 76 1.96 17.68 9.44
C GLY A 76 3.25 16.94 9.79
N HIS A 77 3.52 15.78 9.17
CA HIS A 77 4.72 15.00 9.42
C HIS A 77 5.48 14.65 8.13
N GLU A 78 6.75 15.03 8.07
CA GLU A 78 7.63 14.77 6.92
C GLU A 78 8.36 13.42 7.00
N THR A 79 8.27 12.71 8.13
CA THR A 79 8.97 11.43 8.34
C THR A 79 8.02 10.25 8.49
N TYR A 80 6.76 10.49 8.89
CA TYR A 80 5.78 9.44 9.08
C TYR A 80 4.96 9.18 7.82
N GLY A 81 4.92 7.91 7.42
CA GLY A 81 4.19 7.50 6.24
C GLY A 81 4.56 6.12 5.75
N LEU A 82 4.00 5.79 4.60
CA LEU A 82 4.19 4.52 3.91
C LEU A 82 4.75 4.79 2.52
N LYS A 83 5.77 4.02 2.15
CA LYS A 83 6.32 4.01 0.80
C LYS A 83 5.70 2.87 0.03
N VAL A 84 5.23 3.16 -1.18
CA VAL A 84 4.64 2.21 -2.12
C VAL A 84 5.57 2.12 -3.31
N VAL A 85 6.16 0.94 -3.54
CA VAL A 85 7.22 0.71 -4.52
C VAL A 85 6.76 -0.36 -5.50
N GLY A 86 6.82 -0.04 -6.80
CA GLY A 86 6.59 -1.02 -7.85
C GLY A 86 7.87 -1.78 -8.21
N GLU A 87 7.81 -3.11 -8.25
CA GLU A 87 8.92 -3.97 -8.64
C GLU A 87 8.45 -5.17 -9.46
N GLY A 88 8.88 -5.30 -10.72
CA GLY A 88 8.48 -6.42 -11.56
C GLY A 88 6.96 -6.56 -11.66
N ASN A 89 6.41 -7.67 -11.17
CA ASN A 89 4.96 -7.94 -11.14
C ASN A 89 4.31 -7.75 -9.76
N ARG A 90 4.98 -7.03 -8.84
CA ARG A 90 4.50 -6.81 -7.47
C ARG A 90 4.57 -5.33 -7.09
N VAL A 91 3.76 -4.97 -6.10
CA VAL A 91 3.84 -3.70 -5.41
C VAL A 91 4.10 -3.98 -3.94
N ILE A 92 5.10 -3.28 -3.39
CA ILE A 92 5.57 -3.43 -2.02
C ILE A 92 5.18 -2.17 -1.24
N VAL A 93 4.54 -2.36 -0.09
CA VAL A 93 4.25 -1.28 0.86
C VAL A 93 5.14 -1.47 2.07
N LYS A 94 5.93 -0.44 2.40
CA LYS A 94 6.83 -0.45 3.55
C LYS A 94 6.71 0.84 4.36
N ARG A 95 7.12 0.80 5.62
CA ARG A 95 7.18 1.99 6.48
C ARG A 95 8.32 2.90 6.05
N VAL A 96 8.13 4.21 6.14
CA VAL A 96 9.19 5.22 5.96
C VAL A 96 9.93 5.48 7.28
N ALA A 97 9.20 5.45 8.39
CA ALA A 97 9.70 5.55 9.76
C ALA A 97 8.82 4.71 10.69
N ILE A 98 9.12 4.70 11.99
CA ILE A 98 8.28 4.06 13.02
C ILE A 98 6.91 4.76 13.00
N LEU A 99 5.92 4.14 12.37
CA LEU A 99 4.52 4.51 12.57
C LEU A 99 4.19 4.20 14.03
N GLU A 100 3.48 5.12 14.70
CA GLU A 100 3.02 4.92 16.09
C GLU A 100 2.14 3.66 16.24
N ASP A 101 1.46 3.25 15.16
CA ASP A 101 0.63 2.06 15.11
C ASP A 101 1.33 0.89 14.41
N GLU A 102 1.87 -0.02 15.21
CA GLU A 102 2.53 -1.22 14.71
C GLU A 102 1.58 -2.24 14.08
N THR A 103 0.29 -2.16 14.35
CA THR A 103 -0.69 -3.14 13.87
C THR A 103 -1.31 -2.76 12.53
N PHE A 104 -1.02 -1.55 12.03
CA PHE A 104 -1.55 -1.01 10.78
C PHE A 104 -1.41 -2.00 9.61
N MET A 105 -0.22 -2.55 9.40
CA MET A 105 0.05 -3.41 8.23
C MET A 105 -0.83 -4.66 8.25
N THR A 106 -0.96 -5.28 9.42
CA THR A 106 -1.85 -6.44 9.61
C THR A 106 -3.32 -6.07 9.36
N ARG A 107 -3.79 -4.91 9.85
CA ARG A 107 -5.17 -4.45 9.60
C ARG A 107 -5.43 -4.16 8.13
N TYR A 108 -4.46 -3.57 7.43
CA TYR A 108 -4.58 -3.27 6.01
C TYR A 108 -4.66 -4.55 5.16
N VAL A 109 -3.83 -5.56 5.44
CA VAL A 109 -3.93 -6.87 4.76
C VAL A 109 -5.30 -7.50 4.96
N ARG A 110 -5.83 -7.52 6.20
CA ARG A 110 -7.17 -8.02 6.49
C ARG A 110 -8.27 -7.23 5.77
N TYR A 111 -8.09 -5.91 5.64
CA TYR A 111 -8.99 -5.07 4.86
C TYR A 111 -9.00 -5.48 3.38
N LEU A 112 -7.83 -5.70 2.77
CA LEU A 112 -7.70 -6.13 1.37
C LEU A 112 -8.31 -7.52 1.13
N HIS A 113 -8.14 -8.47 2.04
CA HIS A 113 -8.78 -9.79 1.95
C HIS A 113 -10.31 -9.68 2.01
N ARG A 114 -10.86 -8.87 2.94
CA ARG A 114 -12.31 -8.62 3.00
C ARG A 114 -12.85 -7.93 1.75
N LEU A 115 -12.07 -7.04 1.13
CA LEU A 115 -12.46 -6.49 -0.17
C LEU A 115 -12.61 -7.61 -1.19
N ALA A 116 -11.66 -8.55 -1.26
CA ALA A 116 -11.72 -9.69 -2.18
C ALA A 116 -13.02 -10.52 -2.03
N GLU A 117 -13.48 -10.75 -0.80
CA GLU A 117 -14.66 -11.57 -0.49
C GLU A 117 -16.00 -10.90 -0.81
N LYS A 118 -16.11 -9.58 -0.65
CA LYS A 118 -17.39 -8.83 -0.74
C LYS A 118 -18.07 -8.78 -2.13
N GLU A 119 -17.52 -9.41 -3.16
CA GLU A 119 -18.17 -9.50 -4.50
C GLU A 119 -18.53 -10.93 -4.90
N GLU A 120 -18.26 -11.94 -4.07
CA GLU A 120 -18.72 -13.32 -4.34
C GLU A 120 -20.19 -13.55 -3.89
N ASN A 121 -20.87 -12.52 -3.36
CA ASN A 121 -22.28 -12.49 -2.96
C ASN A 121 -23.01 -11.33 -3.63
#